data_AF-A0A501WXK7-F1
#
_entry.id   AF-A0A501WXK7-F1
#
_cell.length_a   1.000
_cell.length_b   1.000
_cell.length_c   1.000
_cell.angle_alpha   90.00
_cell.angle_beta   90.00
_cell.angle_gamma   90.00
#
_symmetry.space_group_name_H-M   'P 1'
#
loop_
_entity.id
_entity.type
_entity.pdbx_description
1 polymer ?
#
loop_
_entity_poly.entity_id
_entity_poly.type
_entity_poly.pdbx_seq_one_letter_code
_entity_poly.pdbx_strand_id
1 'polypeptide(L)'
;MGWPRALSGAAMIVSAMALGACSRSTGDGELRSAGSPDEFMVLPTRPLEMPRNLASLPPPTPGAPNRVDIDPREEAVASLTGKDTAAAGTAGAAALIARAGPVDPNIRARLAQEDVVFREENRGKLLPRLFARDPNDVTYRAVTLDAPAEFERMRARGVGVPAAPPSALESD
;
A
#
# COMPACT_ATOMS: atom_id res chain seq x y z
N MET A 1 -31.74 13.67 -49.88
CA MET A 1 -31.45 14.69 -48.83
C MET A 1 -31.83 14.13 -47.45
N GLY A 2 -30.93 13.39 -46.79
CA GLY A 2 -31.16 12.77 -45.47
C GLY A 2 -30.17 13.23 -44.38
N TRP A 3 -29.44 14.32 -44.64
CA TRP A 3 -28.30 14.75 -43.84
C TRP A 3 -28.59 15.34 -42.45
N PRO A 4 -29.73 16.03 -42.18
CA PRO A 4 -29.84 16.78 -40.92
C PRO A 4 -30.00 15.86 -39.70
N ARG A 5 -30.63 14.68 -39.88
CA ARG A 5 -30.87 13.73 -38.78
C ARG A 5 -29.59 13.00 -38.34
N ALA A 6 -28.71 12.71 -39.30
CA ALA A 6 -27.41 12.08 -39.03
C ALA A 6 -26.42 13.04 -38.36
N LEU A 7 -26.43 14.32 -38.75
CA LEU A 7 -25.59 15.35 -38.12
C LEU A 7 -26.02 15.63 -36.67
N SER A 8 -27.33 15.73 -36.42
CA SER A 8 -27.86 15.89 -35.07
C SER A 8 -27.57 14.68 -34.17
N GLY A 9 -27.66 13.46 -34.70
CA GLY A 9 -27.31 12.24 -33.97
C GLY A 9 -25.83 12.18 -33.59
N ALA A 10 -24.93 12.51 -34.53
CA ALA A 10 -23.50 12.57 -34.27
C ALA A 10 -23.14 13.64 -33.24
N ALA A 11 -23.76 14.82 -33.31
CA ALA A 11 -23.55 15.89 -32.32
C ALA A 11 -24.02 15.48 -30.91
N MET A 12 -25.13 14.73 -30.81
CA MET A 12 -25.63 14.25 -29.52
C MET A 12 -24.68 13.21 -28.90
N ILE A 13 -24.12 12.30 -29.71
CA ILE A 13 -23.17 11.28 -29.26
C ILE A 13 -21.85 11.93 -28.80
N VAL A 14 -21.33 12.90 -29.56
CA VAL A 14 -20.11 13.64 -29.20
C VAL A 14 -20.31 14.43 -27.90
N SER A 15 -21.48 15.05 -27.73
CA SER A 15 -21.82 15.78 -26.50
C SER A 15 -21.93 14.83 -25.29
N ALA A 16 -22.57 13.67 -25.45
CA ALA A 16 -22.66 12.64 -24.41
C ALA A 16 -21.27 12.08 -24.01
N MET A 17 -20.37 11.86 -24.97
CA MET A 17 -18.99 11.43 -24.69
C MET A 17 -18.16 12.53 -24.00
N ALA A 18 -18.35 13.80 -24.37
CA ALA A 18 -17.69 14.93 -23.72
C ALA A 18 -18.14 15.12 -22.26
N LEU A 19 -19.44 14.90 -21.98
CA LEU A 19 -20.00 14.91 -20.62
C LEU A 19 -19.48 13.73 -19.77
N GLY A 20 -19.31 12.54 -20.35
CA GLY A 20 -18.77 11.36 -19.65
C GLY A 20 -17.27 11.45 -19.35
N ALA A 21 -16.49 12.18 -20.15
CA ALA A 21 -15.04 12.31 -19.99
C ALA A 21 -14.62 13.16 -18.78
N CYS A 22 -15.49 14.05 -18.30
CA CYS A 22 -15.26 14.85 -17.10
C CYS A 22 -15.57 14.10 -15.78
N SER A 23 -16.08 12.87 -15.84
CA SER A 23 -16.33 12.04 -14.63
C SER A 23 -15.09 11.32 -14.12
N ARG A 24 -13.89 11.72 -14.56
CA ARG A 24 -12.62 11.19 -14.06
C ARG A 24 -12.45 11.62 -12.59
N SER A 25 -13.05 10.87 -11.68
CA SER A 25 -12.61 10.87 -10.29
C SER A 25 -11.19 10.29 -10.29
N THR A 26 -10.19 11.16 -10.31
CA THR A 26 -8.88 10.86 -9.73
C THR A 26 -9.07 10.84 -8.22
N GLY A 27 -9.83 9.85 -7.75
CA GLY A 27 -9.92 9.49 -6.34
C GLY A 27 -9.02 8.29 -6.18
N ASP A 28 -7.85 8.52 -5.62
CA ASP A 28 -7.00 7.47 -5.13
C ASP A 28 -7.81 6.57 -4.20
N GLY A 29 -7.83 5.27 -4.53
CA GLY A 29 -8.36 4.24 -3.66
C GLY A 29 -9.88 4.21 -3.58
N GLU A 30 -10.41 3.00 -3.65
CA GLU A 30 -11.66 2.61 -3.02
C GLU A 30 -11.97 3.52 -1.83
N LEU A 31 -13.07 4.31 -1.91
CA LEU A 31 -13.88 4.45 -0.71
C LEU A 31 -14.32 3.03 -0.40
N ARG A 32 -13.48 2.35 0.39
CA ARG A 32 -13.79 1.08 1.02
C ARG A 32 -15.23 1.18 1.44
N SER A 33 -16.03 0.18 1.09
CA SER A 33 -17.31 -0.02 1.73
C SER A 33 -17.13 0.39 3.19
N ALA A 34 -17.77 1.48 3.60
CA ALA A 34 -17.81 1.83 4.99
C ALA A 34 -18.59 0.68 5.63
N GLY A 35 -17.85 -0.38 6.00
CA GLY A 35 -18.31 -1.37 6.92
C GLY A 35 -18.73 -0.65 8.19
N SER A 36 -19.43 -1.37 9.07
CA SER A 36 -19.67 -0.89 10.43
C SER A 36 -18.42 -0.17 10.94
N PRO A 37 -18.56 1.05 11.53
CA PRO A 37 -17.42 1.81 12.03
C PRO A 37 -16.49 0.87 12.79
N ASP A 38 -15.29 0.69 12.25
CA ASP A 38 -14.35 -0.29 12.77
C ASP A 38 -13.95 0.16 14.19
N GLU A 39 -14.39 -0.59 15.20
CA GLU A 39 -14.10 -0.27 16.59
C GLU A 39 -12.60 -0.26 16.90
N PHE A 40 -11.78 -0.86 16.05
CA PHE A 40 -10.32 -0.84 16.15
C PHE A 40 -9.69 0.43 15.57
N MET A 41 -10.48 1.33 14.94
CA MET A 41 -10.04 2.66 14.52
C MET A 41 -9.90 3.64 15.69
N VAL A 42 -10.49 3.35 16.85
CA VAL A 42 -10.34 4.16 18.05
C VAL A 42 -9.12 3.67 18.84
N LEU A 43 -8.00 4.39 18.73
CA LEU A 43 -6.85 4.10 19.58
C LEU A 43 -7.08 4.68 20.99
N PRO A 44 -6.95 3.87 22.06
CA PRO A 44 -6.93 4.40 23.40
C PRO A 44 -5.71 5.31 23.56
N THR A 45 -5.91 6.52 24.08
CA THR A 45 -4.81 7.43 24.41
C THR A 45 -4.40 7.25 25.87
N ARG A 46 -3.13 7.54 26.17
CA ARG A 46 -2.67 7.54 27.56
C ARG A 46 -3.35 8.67 28.34
N PRO A 47 -3.55 8.51 29.67
CA PRO A 47 -4.07 9.58 30.51
C PRO A 47 -3.27 10.88 30.35
N LEU A 48 -3.96 12.01 30.40
CA LEU A 48 -3.32 13.32 30.38
C LEU A 48 -2.49 13.52 31.65
N GLU A 49 -1.20 13.82 31.50
CA GLU A 49 -0.32 14.15 32.62
C GLU A 49 -0.25 15.66 32.84
N MET A 50 -0.64 16.12 34.03
CA MET A 50 -0.52 17.52 34.41
C MET A 50 0.93 17.83 34.83
N PRO A 51 1.56 18.88 34.28
CA PRO A 51 2.91 19.26 34.69
C PRO A 51 2.92 19.72 36.15
N ARG A 52 4.02 19.43 36.86
CA ARG A 52 4.18 19.76 38.29
C ARG A 52 4.10 21.26 38.60
N ASN A 53 4.37 22.10 37.61
CA ASN A 53 4.33 23.56 37.73
C ASN A 53 3.63 24.16 36.51
N LEU A 54 2.52 24.86 36.76
CA LEU A 54 1.72 25.56 35.74
C LEU A 54 2.19 27.00 35.51
N ALA A 55 3.03 27.55 36.38
CA ALA A 55 3.58 28.90 36.27
C ALA A 55 4.85 28.97 35.39
N SER A 56 5.58 27.86 35.25
CA SER A 56 6.77 27.76 34.40
C SER A 56 6.60 26.61 33.39
N LEU A 57 5.75 26.83 32.39
CA LEU A 57 5.53 25.84 31.34
C LEU A 57 6.81 25.68 30.50
N PRO A 58 7.22 24.43 30.20
CA PRO A 58 8.27 24.19 29.22
C PRO A 58 7.89 24.82 27.87
N PRO A 59 8.87 25.31 27.08
CA PRO A 59 8.59 25.76 25.73
C PRO A 59 7.99 24.61 24.92
N PRO A 60 6.96 24.85 24.09
CA PRO A 60 6.39 23.81 23.24
C PRO A 60 7.44 23.30 22.26
N THR A 61 7.32 22.03 21.87
CA THR A 61 8.16 21.39 20.85
C THR A 61 7.31 21.12 19.60
N PRO A 62 7.24 22.06 18.63
CA PRO A 62 6.48 21.88 17.41
C PRO A 62 6.96 20.65 16.62
N GLY A 63 6.02 19.83 16.14
CA GLY A 63 6.31 18.63 15.35
C GLY A 63 6.75 17.41 16.17
N ALA A 64 6.92 17.53 17.48
CA ALA A 64 7.10 16.36 18.34
C ALA A 64 5.80 15.55 18.42
N PRO A 65 5.87 14.20 18.51
CA PRO A 65 4.69 13.37 18.71
C PRO A 65 3.98 13.74 20.01
N ASN A 66 2.67 13.61 20.01
CA ASN A 66 1.87 13.82 21.20
C ASN A 66 2.17 12.72 22.24
N ARG A 67 2.34 13.11 23.51
CA ARG A 67 2.68 12.18 24.61
C ARG A 67 1.59 11.16 24.90
N VAL A 68 0.34 11.54 24.66
CA VAL A 68 -0.81 10.67 24.91
C VAL A 68 -1.11 9.73 23.74
N ASP A 69 -0.53 9.97 22.57
CA ASP A 69 -0.70 9.08 21.43
C ASP A 69 0.16 7.83 21.67
N ILE A 70 -0.46 6.66 21.55
CA ILE A 70 0.23 5.38 21.58
C ILE A 70 0.94 5.16 20.25
N ASP A 71 2.20 4.71 20.29
CA ASP A 71 2.85 4.07 19.14
C ASP A 71 2.63 2.56 19.28
N PRO A 72 1.68 1.96 18.54
CA PRO A 72 1.29 0.57 18.73
C PRO A 72 2.45 -0.39 18.45
N ARG A 73 3.33 -0.01 17.52
CA ARG A 73 4.43 -0.87 17.09
C ARG A 73 5.52 -0.90 18.15
N GLU A 74 5.92 0.27 18.66
CA GLU A 74 6.93 0.32 19.72
C GLU A 74 6.44 -0.30 21.02
N GLU A 75 5.18 -0.09 21.39
CA GLU A 75 4.59 -0.65 22.61
C GLU A 75 4.38 -2.17 22.52
N ALA A 76 4.00 -2.69 21.34
CA ALA A 76 3.99 -4.13 21.08
C ALA A 76 5.40 -4.73 21.17
N VAL A 77 6.42 -4.06 20.63
CA VAL A 77 7.80 -4.53 20.73
C VAL A 77 8.28 -4.49 22.18
N ALA A 78 8.02 -3.41 22.93
CA ALA A 78 8.42 -3.26 24.32
C ALA A 78 7.76 -4.31 25.22
N SER A 79 6.45 -4.57 25.04
CA SER A 79 5.73 -5.59 25.80
C SER A 79 6.20 -7.01 25.48
N LEU A 80 6.52 -7.32 24.22
CA LEU A 80 7.02 -8.63 23.81
C LEU A 80 8.49 -8.88 24.20
N THR A 81 9.31 -7.83 24.25
CA THR A 81 10.78 -7.96 24.44
C THR A 81 11.29 -7.47 25.79
N GLY A 82 10.47 -6.75 26.56
CA GLY A 82 10.86 -6.13 27.83
C GLY A 82 11.87 -4.98 27.70
N LYS A 83 12.04 -4.40 26.51
CA LYS A 83 13.01 -3.33 26.22
C LYS A 83 12.34 -2.12 25.57
N ASP A 84 12.57 -0.93 26.14
CA ASP A 84 11.96 0.35 25.76
C ASP A 84 12.53 0.99 24.47
N THR A 85 13.18 0.24 23.60
CA THR A 85 13.77 0.82 22.38
C THR A 85 13.28 0.12 21.14
N ALA A 86 12.88 0.92 20.14
CA ALA A 86 12.79 0.51 18.74
C ALA A 86 13.94 -0.45 18.46
N ALA A 87 13.61 -1.67 18.06
CA ALA A 87 14.55 -2.76 17.92
C ALA A 87 15.80 -2.30 17.16
N ALA A 88 16.86 -1.93 17.88
CA ALA A 88 18.19 -1.87 17.32
C ALA A 88 18.42 -3.30 16.82
N GLY A 89 18.57 -3.44 15.50
CA GLY A 89 18.60 -4.74 14.84
C GLY A 89 19.48 -5.70 15.63
N THR A 90 19.01 -6.93 15.82
CA THR A 90 19.76 -7.92 16.61
C THR A 90 21.15 -8.13 16.00
N ALA A 91 22.13 -8.56 16.79
CA ALA A 91 23.45 -8.92 16.25
C ALA A 91 23.35 -9.95 15.10
N GLY A 92 22.31 -10.80 15.12
CA GLY A 92 21.98 -11.71 14.02
C GLY A 92 21.49 -11.01 12.75
N ALA A 93 20.73 -9.92 12.86
CA ALA A 93 20.29 -9.14 11.71
C ALA A 93 21.46 -8.48 10.96
N ALA A 94 22.44 -7.93 11.69
CA ALA A 94 23.65 -7.37 11.09
C ALA A 94 24.48 -8.44 10.34
N ALA A 95 24.62 -9.63 10.93
CA ALA A 95 25.29 -10.76 10.29
C ALA A 95 24.55 -11.28 9.05
N LEU A 96 23.20 -11.31 9.08
CA LEU A 96 22.38 -11.69 7.93
C LEU A 96 22.54 -10.69 6.78
N ILE A 97 22.50 -9.39 7.09
CA ILE A 97 22.70 -8.31 6.10
C ILE A 97 24.11 -8.40 5.51
N ALA A 98 25.13 -8.63 6.35
CA ALA A 98 26.51 -8.82 5.87
C ALA A 98 26.64 -10.03 4.94
N ARG A 99 25.90 -11.12 5.20
CA ARG A 99 25.87 -12.31 4.34
C ARG A 99 25.10 -12.09 3.03
N ALA A 100 24.12 -11.21 3.00
CA ALA A 100 23.35 -10.88 1.80
C ALA A 100 24.19 -10.15 0.73
N GLY A 101 25.31 -9.54 1.14
CA GLY A 101 26.26 -8.88 0.24
C GLY A 101 26.13 -7.35 0.22
N PRO A 102 26.94 -6.66 -0.60
CA PRO A 102 26.92 -5.20 -0.68
C PRO A 102 25.59 -4.68 -1.22
N VAL A 103 25.08 -3.61 -0.60
CA VAL A 103 23.83 -2.95 -0.99
C VAL A 103 24.15 -1.63 -1.70
N ASP A 104 23.53 -1.40 -2.84
CA ASP A 104 23.58 -0.09 -3.52
C ASP A 104 22.76 0.93 -2.71
N PRO A 105 23.37 2.01 -2.20
CA PRO A 105 22.67 3.00 -1.38
C PRO A 105 21.55 3.72 -2.14
N ASN A 106 21.60 3.73 -3.48
CA ASN A 106 20.63 4.38 -4.35
C ASN A 106 19.63 3.40 -4.97
N ILE A 107 19.59 2.13 -4.54
CA ILE A 107 18.74 1.10 -5.15
C ILE A 107 17.26 1.50 -5.20
N ARG A 108 16.75 2.17 -4.16
CA ARG A 108 15.34 2.62 -4.12
C ARG A 108 15.04 3.70 -5.16
N ALA A 109 15.95 4.66 -5.32
CA ALA A 109 15.80 5.72 -6.30
C ALA A 109 15.88 5.16 -7.72
N ARG A 110 16.81 4.21 -7.96
CA ARG A 110 16.92 3.50 -9.24
C ARG A 110 15.64 2.72 -9.55
N LEU A 111 15.18 1.87 -8.64
CA LEU A 111 13.97 1.07 -8.82
C LEU A 111 12.74 1.95 -9.06
N ALA A 112 12.63 3.09 -8.39
CA ALA A 112 11.52 4.03 -8.63
C ALA A 112 11.56 4.62 -10.04
N GLN A 113 12.75 4.92 -10.58
CA GLN A 113 12.90 5.40 -11.96
C GLN A 113 12.61 4.28 -12.97
N GLU A 114 13.15 3.09 -12.75
CA GLU A 114 12.93 1.91 -13.59
C GLU A 114 11.46 1.49 -13.59
N ASP A 115 10.76 1.61 -12.46
CA ASP A 115 9.35 1.31 -12.35
C ASP A 115 8.48 2.26 -13.19
N VAL A 116 8.81 3.55 -13.22
CA VAL A 116 8.10 4.50 -14.10
C VAL A 116 8.24 4.08 -15.56
N VAL A 117 9.46 3.77 -16.01
CA VAL A 117 9.73 3.31 -17.38
C VAL A 117 8.99 2.01 -17.67
N PHE A 118 9.07 1.03 -16.77
CA PHE A 118 8.40 -0.26 -16.92
C PHE A 118 6.89 -0.10 -17.06
N ARG A 119 6.26 0.76 -16.26
CA ARG A 119 4.82 1.02 -16.34
C ARG A 119 4.42 1.72 -17.64
N GLU A 120 5.29 2.53 -18.23
CA GLU A 120 5.03 3.20 -19.51
C GLU A 120 5.12 2.23 -20.70
N GLU A 121 6.10 1.33 -20.67
CA GLU A 121 6.31 0.30 -21.70
C GLU A 121 5.26 -0.82 -21.61
N ASN A 122 4.82 -1.17 -20.40
CA ASN A 122 3.95 -2.32 -20.13
C ASN A 122 2.50 -1.93 -19.80
N ARG A 123 2.05 -0.77 -20.28
CA ARG A 123 0.69 -0.25 -20.00
C ARG A 123 -0.45 -1.22 -20.35
N GLY A 124 -0.22 -2.19 -21.22
CA GLY A 124 -1.24 -3.10 -21.71
C GLY A 124 -2.20 -2.45 -22.73
N LYS A 125 -3.08 -3.27 -23.32
CA LYS A 125 -4.05 -2.81 -24.32
C LYS A 125 -5.21 -2.03 -23.67
N LEU A 126 -5.88 -1.18 -24.44
CA LEU A 126 -6.98 -0.35 -23.95
C LEU A 126 -8.15 -1.16 -23.35
N LEU A 127 -8.57 -2.24 -24.00
CA LEU A 127 -9.71 -3.04 -23.51
C LEU A 127 -9.43 -3.70 -22.15
N PRO A 128 -8.34 -4.48 -21.96
CA PRO A 128 -8.01 -5.04 -20.65
C PRO A 128 -7.93 -3.99 -19.53
N ARG A 129 -7.36 -2.81 -19.81
CA ARG A 129 -7.26 -1.73 -18.82
C ARG A 129 -8.61 -1.15 -18.41
N LEU A 130 -9.58 -1.12 -19.31
CA LEU A 130 -10.92 -0.59 -19.03
C LEU A 130 -11.73 -1.53 -18.15
N PHE A 131 -11.49 -2.83 -18.27
CA PHE A 131 -12.22 -3.88 -17.54
C PHE A 131 -11.43 -4.48 -16.37
N ALA A 132 -10.16 -4.11 -16.20
CA ALA A 132 -9.34 -4.60 -15.09
C ALA A 132 -9.81 -4.01 -13.77
N ARG A 133 -9.94 -4.88 -12.76
CA ARG A 133 -10.23 -4.50 -11.38
C ARG A 133 -9.08 -3.71 -10.75
N ASP A 134 -7.85 -4.07 -11.11
CA ASP A 134 -6.62 -3.37 -10.72
C ASP A 134 -5.76 -3.08 -11.98
N PRO A 135 -5.45 -1.81 -12.28
CA PRO A 135 -4.52 -1.44 -13.36
C PRO A 135 -3.11 -2.02 -13.20
N ASN A 136 -2.68 -2.29 -11.97
CA ASN A 136 -1.37 -2.87 -11.69
C ASN A 136 -1.28 -4.33 -12.15
N ASP A 137 -2.37 -5.09 -12.01
CA ASP A 137 -2.40 -6.49 -12.47
C ASP A 137 -2.08 -6.58 -13.97
N VAL A 138 -2.66 -5.69 -14.79
CA VAL A 138 -2.37 -5.64 -16.23
C VAL A 138 -0.91 -5.29 -16.51
N THR A 139 -0.34 -4.37 -15.72
CA THR A 139 1.01 -3.82 -15.95
C THR A 139 2.09 -4.82 -15.55
N TYR A 140 1.91 -5.50 -14.42
CA TYR A 140 2.90 -6.41 -13.85
C TYR A 140 2.63 -7.89 -14.13
N ARG A 141 1.57 -8.23 -14.87
CA ARG A 141 1.17 -9.62 -15.14
C ARG A 141 2.29 -10.57 -15.55
N ALA A 142 3.26 -10.09 -16.31
CA ALA A 142 4.38 -10.90 -16.80
C ALA A 142 5.40 -11.25 -15.71
N VAL A 143 5.43 -10.48 -14.61
CA VAL A 143 6.36 -10.63 -13.49
C VAL A 143 5.67 -11.00 -12.18
N THR A 144 4.34 -10.96 -12.14
CA THR A 144 3.54 -11.45 -11.02
C THR A 144 3.72 -12.96 -10.88
N LEU A 145 4.04 -13.40 -9.66
CA LEU A 145 4.13 -14.82 -9.32
C LEU A 145 2.76 -15.34 -8.89
N ASP A 146 2.44 -16.57 -9.32
CA ASP A 146 1.34 -17.34 -8.77
C ASP A 146 1.72 -17.79 -7.35
N ALA A 147 1.13 -17.14 -6.34
CA ALA A 147 1.47 -17.35 -4.94
C ALA A 147 1.21 -18.80 -4.47
N PRO A 148 0.04 -19.43 -4.73
CA PRO A 148 -0.19 -20.85 -4.47
C PRO A 148 0.84 -21.77 -5.12
N ALA A 149 1.11 -21.61 -6.42
CA ALA A 149 2.06 -22.48 -7.14
C ALA A 149 3.50 -22.28 -6.64
N GLU A 150 3.90 -21.05 -6.34
CA GLU A 150 5.19 -20.71 -5.75
C GLU A 150 5.38 -21.38 -4.39
N PHE A 151 4.35 -21.32 -3.56
CA PHE A 151 4.33 -21.89 -2.23
C PHE A 151 4.52 -23.40 -2.24
N GLU A 152 3.78 -24.11 -3.11
CA GLU A 152 3.95 -25.56 -3.30
C GLU A 152 5.33 -25.91 -3.83
N ARG A 153 5.84 -25.13 -4.81
CA ARG A 153 7.18 -25.35 -5.37
C ARG A 153 8.27 -25.21 -4.30
N MET A 154 8.16 -24.22 -3.42
CA MET A 154 9.12 -24.02 -2.33
C MET A 154 9.03 -25.13 -1.28
N ARG A 155 7.82 -25.55 -0.92
CA ARG A 155 7.60 -26.69 -0.01
C ARG A 155 8.18 -27.99 -0.58
N ALA A 156 7.96 -28.27 -1.86
CA ALA A 156 8.50 -29.45 -2.53
C ALA A 156 10.05 -29.48 -2.55
N ARG A 157 10.69 -28.30 -2.52
CA ARG A 157 12.14 -28.15 -2.40
C ARG A 157 12.66 -28.25 -0.96
N GLY A 158 11.78 -28.48 0.02
CA GLY A 158 12.13 -28.54 1.44
C GLY A 158 12.47 -27.17 2.04
N VAL A 159 12.14 -26.07 1.37
CA VAL A 159 12.32 -24.72 1.91
C VAL A 159 11.20 -24.46 2.91
N GLY A 160 11.56 -24.01 4.12
CA GLY A 160 10.59 -23.62 5.13
C GLY A 160 9.78 -22.40 4.66
N VAL A 161 8.51 -22.62 4.34
CA VAL A 161 7.54 -21.57 4.01
C VAL A 161 6.52 -21.44 5.14
N PRO A 162 6.15 -20.21 5.55
CA PRO A 162 5.17 -19.98 6.62
C PRO A 162 3.79 -20.52 6.23
N ALA A 163 2.93 -20.80 7.21
CA ALA A 163 1.58 -21.29 6.94
C ALA A 163 0.80 -20.29 6.06
N ALA A 164 0.25 -20.76 4.94
CA ALA A 164 -0.55 -19.94 4.05
C ALA A 164 -1.94 -19.66 4.67
N PRO A 165 -2.52 -18.47 4.46
CA PRO A 165 -3.89 -18.20 4.87
C PRO A 165 -4.87 -19.11 4.11
N PRO A 166 -6.02 -19.48 4.70
CA PRO A 166 -6.95 -20.45 4.12
C PRO A 166 -7.41 -20.08 2.70
N SER A 167 -7.58 -18.78 2.42
CA SER A 167 -7.97 -18.28 1.09
C SER A 167 -6.92 -18.50 0.00
N ALA A 168 -5.66 -18.79 0.36
CA ALA A 168 -4.60 -19.10 -0.60
C ALA A 168 -4.57 -20.58 -1.03
N LEU A 169 -5.46 -21.42 -0.47
CA LEU A 169 -5.59 -22.84 -0.79
C LEU A 169 -6.87 -23.16 -1.58
N GLU A 170 -7.77 -22.18 -1.73
CA GLU A 170 -8.94 -22.28 -2.60
C GLU A 170 -8.52 -21.94 -4.03
N SER A 171 -8.48 -22.96 -4.87
CA SER A 171 -8.34 -22.80 -6.32
C SER A 171 -9.67 -22.28 -6.89
N ASP A 172 -9.65 -21.08 -7.47
CA ASP A 172 -10.72 -20.63 -8.39
C ASP A 172 -10.70 -21.45 -9.69
#